data_AF-A0A7S3MRS1-F1
#
_entry.id   AF-A0A7S3MRS1-F1
#
_cell.length_a   1.000
_cell.length_b   1.000
_cell.length_c   1.000
_cell.angle_alpha   90.00
_cell.angle_beta   90.00
_cell.angle_gamma   90.00
#
_symmetry.space_group_name_H-M   'P 1'
#
loop_
_entity.id
_entity.type
_entity.pdbx_description
1 polymer ?
#
loop_
_entity_poly.entity_id
_entity_poly.type
_entity_poly.pdbx_seq_one_letter_code
_entity_poly.pdbx_strand_id
1 'polypeptide(L)'
;VATNMLLESFLQAQKHAVAEQLKRRFSRYLRKINQDTDLLFHLLNKLFRDTLRMHQYRMNLDLSSALSMSETQMRNLTVSLDQFEAEAREYGIYDVSGFANTQLFQDNFTVSGRQISKKTF
;
A
#
# COMPACT_ATOMS: atom_id res chain seq x y z
N VAL A 1 13.45 -5.36 6.00
CA VAL A 1 13.59 -5.24 4.52
C VAL A 1 14.33 -6.40 3.87
N ALA A 2 15.62 -6.65 4.17
CA ALA A 2 16.40 -7.66 3.43
C ALA A 2 15.89 -9.10 3.62
N THR A 3 15.48 -9.48 4.84
CA THR A 3 15.16 -10.88 5.16
C THR A 3 13.96 -11.43 4.39
N ASN A 4 12.94 -10.62 4.08
CA ASN A 4 11.75 -11.10 3.36
C ASN A 4 12.01 -11.28 1.86
N MET A 5 12.57 -10.26 1.22
CA MET A 5 12.95 -10.34 -0.20
C MET A 5 14.00 -11.43 -0.41
N LEU A 6 14.95 -11.57 0.51
CA LEU A 6 15.91 -12.67 0.48
C LEU A 6 15.23 -14.02 0.73
N LEU A 7 14.25 -14.10 1.62
CA LEU A 7 13.49 -15.35 1.86
C LEU A 7 12.67 -15.74 0.64
N GLU A 8 11.99 -14.81 -0.02
CA GLU A 8 11.24 -15.08 -1.26
C GLU A 8 12.18 -15.49 -2.40
N SER A 9 13.27 -14.75 -2.61
CA SER A 9 14.29 -15.09 -3.62
C SER A 9 14.96 -16.44 -3.32
N PHE A 10 15.25 -16.73 -2.05
CA PHE A 10 15.78 -18.01 -1.60
C PHE A 10 14.78 -19.15 -1.84
N LEU A 11 13.50 -18.97 -1.49
CA LEU A 11 12.45 -19.95 -1.72
C LEU A 11 12.24 -20.22 -3.22
N GLN A 12 12.35 -19.19 -4.07
CA GLN A 12 12.26 -19.32 -5.53
C GLN A 12 13.45 -20.09 -6.13
N ALA A 13 14.64 -19.95 -5.55
CA ALA A 13 15.85 -20.66 -6.00
C ALA A 13 15.92 -22.12 -5.53
N GLN A 14 15.12 -22.52 -4.54
CA GLN A 14 15.08 -23.89 -4.03
C GLN A 14 14.24 -24.82 -4.91
N LYS A 15 14.59 -26.11 -4.93
CA LYS A 15 13.74 -27.15 -5.53
C LYS A 15 12.33 -27.08 -4.94
N HIS A 16 11.29 -27.20 -5.77
CA HIS A 16 9.88 -27.00 -5.38
C HIS A 16 9.48 -27.74 -4.09
N ALA A 17 9.87 -29.01 -3.92
CA ALA A 17 9.58 -29.79 -2.72
C ALA A 17 10.20 -29.20 -1.44
N VAL A 18 11.42 -28.65 -1.54
CA VAL A 18 12.14 -28.01 -0.43
C VAL A 18 11.53 -26.64 -0.12
N ALA A 19 11.16 -25.88 -1.16
CA ALA A 19 10.48 -24.60 -1.02
C ALA A 19 9.13 -24.75 -0.29
N GLU A 20 8.32 -25.76 -0.64
CA GLU A 20 7.05 -26.05 0.04
C GLU A 20 7.24 -26.43 1.51
N GLN A 21 8.27 -27.21 1.83
CA GLN A 21 8.58 -27.55 3.22
C GLN A 21 9.01 -26.33 4.03
N LEU A 22 9.84 -25.46 3.45
CA LEU A 22 10.27 -24.20 4.07
C LEU A 22 9.08 -23.23 4.26
N LYS A 23 8.22 -23.06 3.25
CA LYS A 23 6.99 -22.25 3.37
C LYS A 23 6.11 -22.71 4.52
N ARG A 24 5.94 -24.02 4.71
CA ARG A 24 5.16 -24.57 5.85
C ARG A 24 5.79 -24.19 7.18
N ARG A 25 7.12 -24.27 7.30
CA ARG A 25 7.84 -23.89 8.52
C ARG A 25 7.81 -22.39 8.80
N PHE A 26 7.89 -21.56 7.75
CA PHE A 26 7.81 -20.11 7.84
C PHE A 26 6.38 -19.55 7.71
N SER A 27 5.36 -20.41 7.68
CA SER A 27 3.96 -20.02 7.42
C SER A 27 3.45 -18.93 8.34
N ARG A 28 3.79 -18.99 9.63
CA ARG A 28 3.40 -17.97 10.63
C ARG A 28 4.05 -16.61 10.34
N TYR A 29 5.29 -16.61 9.86
CA TYR A 29 6.02 -15.40 9.51
C TYR A 29 5.45 -14.78 8.23
N LEU A 30 5.26 -15.59 7.19
CA LEU A 30 4.64 -15.17 5.93
C LEU A 30 3.23 -14.61 6.14
N ARG A 31 2.42 -15.25 6.99
CA ARG A 31 1.07 -14.78 7.30
C ARG A 31 1.07 -13.40 7.96
N LYS A 32 1.99 -13.14 8.89
CA LYS A 32 2.12 -11.83 9.53
C LYS A 32 2.45 -10.75 8.50
N ILE A 33 3.38 -11.02 7.59
CA ILE A 33 3.79 -10.07 6.54
C ILE A 33 2.61 -9.74 5.62
N ASN A 34 1.82 -10.74 5.23
CA ASN A 34 0.63 -10.52 4.42
C ASN A 34 -0.41 -9.65 5.16
N GLN A 35 -0.63 -9.91 6.46
CA GLN A 35 -1.54 -9.11 7.28
C GLN A 35 -1.08 -7.65 7.40
N ASP A 36 0.23 -7.41 7.60
CA ASP A 36 0.80 -6.07 7.67
C ASP A 36 0.64 -5.36 6.30
N THR A 37 0.81 -6.09 5.20
CA THR A 37 0.63 -5.59 3.81
C THR A 37 -0.83 -5.18 3.55
N ASP A 38 -1.79 -6.02 3.92
CA ASP A 38 -3.22 -5.75 3.76
C ASP A 38 -3.66 -4.54 4.59
N LEU A 39 -3.16 -4.44 5.82
CA LEU A 39 -3.44 -3.30 6.71
C LEU A 39 -2.90 -1.99 6.13
N LEU A 40 -1.66 -2.00 5.63
CA LEU A 40 -1.05 -0.83 4.98
C LEU A 40 -1.82 -0.41 3.72
N PHE A 41 -2.33 -1.36 2.94
CA PHE A 41 -3.18 -1.05 1.79
C PHE A 41 -4.50 -0.40 2.19
N HIS A 42 -5.17 -0.93 3.22
CA HIS A 42 -6.41 -0.34 3.73
C HIS A 42 -6.19 1.06 4.28
N LEU A 43 -5.09 1.27 5.00
CA LEU A 43 -4.68 2.55 5.55
C LEU A 43 -4.45 3.58 4.45
N LEU A 44 -3.69 3.22 3.41
CA LEU A 44 -3.43 4.11 2.30
C LEU A 44 -4.72 4.50 1.57
N ASN A 45 -5.61 3.53 1.30
CA ASN A 45 -6.92 3.83 0.70
C ASN A 45 -7.79 4.72 1.59
N LYS A 46 -7.71 4.60 2.91
CA LYS A 46 -8.39 5.49 3.85
C LYS A 46 -7.83 6.92 3.73
N LEU A 47 -6.51 7.09 3.73
CA LEU A 47 -5.86 8.40 3.56
C LEU A 47 -6.29 9.08 2.25
N PHE A 48 -6.34 8.34 1.14
CA PHE A 48 -6.83 8.88 -0.13
C PHE A 48 -8.31 9.30 -0.06
N ARG A 49 -9.17 8.51 0.61
CA ARG A 49 -10.58 8.86 0.81
C ARG A 49 -10.75 10.11 1.66
N ASP A 50 -9.96 10.27 2.72
CA ASP A 50 -10.03 11.42 3.60
C ASP A 50 -9.49 12.68 2.90
N THR A 51 -8.39 12.54 2.14
CA THR A 51 -7.86 13.63 1.29
C THR A 51 -8.90 14.07 0.25
N LEU A 52 -9.60 13.11 -0.36
CA LEU A 52 -10.67 13.38 -1.31
C LEU A 52 -11.83 14.15 -0.66
N ARG A 53 -12.28 13.72 0.53
CA ARG A 53 -13.33 14.43 1.29
C ARG A 53 -12.92 15.87 1.61
N MET A 54 -11.68 16.09 2.07
CA MET A 54 -11.17 17.43 2.34
C MET A 54 -11.15 18.30 1.08
N HIS A 55 -10.75 17.74 -0.06
CA HIS A 55 -10.77 18.45 -1.33
C HIS A 55 -12.19 18.83 -1.75
N GLN A 56 -13.18 17.94 -1.56
CA GLN A 56 -14.60 18.22 -1.83
C GLN A 56 -15.14 19.38 -0.97
N TYR A 57 -14.87 19.35 0.34
CA TYR A 57 -15.28 20.45 1.25
C TYR A 57 -14.67 21.79 0.83
N ARG A 58 -13.38 21.80 0.43
CA ARG A 58 -12.70 23.03 0.02
C ARG A 58 -13.23 23.61 -1.28
N MET A 59 -13.74 22.78 -2.19
CA MET A 59 -14.28 23.23 -3.47
C MET A 59 -15.77 23.62 -3.41
N ASN A 60 -16.45 23.49 -2.27
CA ASN A 60 -17.91 23.67 -2.17
C ASN A 60 -18.67 22.88 -3.27
N LEU A 61 -18.13 21.72 -3.67
CA LEU A 61 -18.76 20.87 -4.67
C LEU A 61 -19.93 20.14 -4.02
N ASP A 62 -21.11 20.31 -4.61
CA ASP A 62 -22.36 19.71 -4.15
C ASP A 62 -22.25 18.17 -4.19
N LEU A 63 -22.86 17.47 -3.23
CA LEU A 63 -22.72 16.01 -3.05
C LEU A 63 -23.09 15.21 -4.31
N SER A 64 -23.93 15.78 -5.18
CA SER A 64 -24.35 15.25 -6.48
C SER A 64 -23.25 15.21 -7.55
N SER A 65 -22.22 16.06 -7.43
CA SER A 65 -21.04 16.07 -8.31
C SER A 65 -19.96 15.04 -7.92
N ALA A 66 -20.12 14.38 -6.76
CA ALA A 66 -19.19 13.35 -6.27
C ALA A 66 -19.24 12.05 -7.10
N LEU A 67 -20.37 11.77 -7.75
CA LEU A 67 -20.52 10.63 -8.67
C LEU A 67 -19.92 10.90 -10.06
N SER A 68 -19.64 12.16 -10.37
CA SER A 68 -19.05 12.62 -11.63
C SER A 68 -17.69 13.28 -11.43
N MET A 69 -16.96 12.89 -10.38
CA MET A 69 -15.55 13.26 -10.25
C MET A 69 -14.79 12.70 -11.45
N SER A 70 -14.37 13.60 -12.34
CA SER A 70 -13.54 13.26 -13.48
C SER A 70 -12.27 12.53 -12.98
N GLU A 71 -11.86 11.47 -13.68
CA GLU A 71 -10.63 10.71 -13.39
C GLU A 71 -9.40 11.62 -13.20
N THR A 72 -9.42 12.80 -13.82
CA THR A 72 -8.40 13.84 -13.70
C THR A 72 -8.25 14.37 -12.27
N GLN A 73 -9.34 14.51 -11.51
CA GLN A 73 -9.27 14.94 -10.11
C GLN A 73 -8.74 13.82 -9.20
N MET A 74 -9.05 12.55 -9.50
CA MET A 74 -8.45 11.41 -8.80
C MET A 74 -6.95 11.27 -9.09
N ARG A 75 -6.50 11.58 -10.32
CA ARG A 75 -5.08 11.58 -10.70
C ARG A 75 -4.26 12.62 -9.93
N ASN A 76 -4.86 13.74 -9.56
CA ASN A 76 -4.17 14.82 -8.86
C ASN A 76 -4.13 14.62 -7.33
N LEU A 77 -4.85 13.62 -6.80
CA LEU A 77 -4.76 13.30 -5.38
C LEU A 77 -3.40 12.70 -5.08
N THR A 78 -2.69 13.38 -4.19
CA THR A 78 -1.39 12.94 -3.68
C THR A 78 -1.48 12.83 -2.17
N VAL A 79 -0.94 11.76 -1.62
CA VAL A 79 -0.77 11.55 -0.18
C VAL A 79 0.71 11.61 0.12
N SER A 80 1.09 12.33 1.18
CA SER A 80 2.49 12.40 1.60
C SER A 80 2.92 11.06 2.21
N LEU A 81 4.11 10.59 1.85
CA LEU A 81 4.71 9.40 2.43
C LEU A 81 4.90 9.57 3.94
N ASP A 82 5.22 10.79 4.41
CA ASP A 82 5.33 11.13 5.84
C ASP A 82 4.02 10.88 6.60
N GLN A 83 2.89 11.23 5.99
CA GLN A 83 1.56 11.03 6.58
C GLN A 83 1.23 9.54 6.68
N PHE A 84 1.58 8.79 5.64
CA PHE A 84 1.39 7.35 5.62
C PHE A 84 2.26 6.63 6.66
N GLU A 85 3.53 7.02 6.79
CA GLU A 85 4.43 6.51 7.84
C GLU A 85 3.93 6.85 9.25
N ALA A 86 3.39 8.05 9.45
CA ALA A 86 2.84 8.46 10.73
C ALA A 86 1.63 7.61 11.13
N GLU A 87 0.66 7.41 10.24
CA GLU A 87 -0.48 6.54 10.55
C GLU A 87 -0.05 5.07 10.70
N ALA A 88 0.88 4.57 9.87
CA ALA A 88 1.38 3.20 10.00
C ALA A 88 2.03 2.93 11.37
N ARG A 89 2.72 3.95 11.92
CA ARG A 89 3.35 3.88 13.24
C ARG A 89 2.33 3.69 14.38
N GLU A 90 1.12 4.23 14.25
CA GLU A 90 0.05 4.02 15.24
C GLU A 90 -0.38 2.55 15.34
N TYR A 91 -0.27 1.82 14.23
CA TYR A 91 -0.53 0.38 14.18
C TYR A 91 0.71 -0.47 14.52
N GLY A 92 1.80 0.16 14.97
CA GLY A 92 3.05 -0.51 15.31
C GLY A 92 3.89 -0.95 14.11
N ILE A 93 3.59 -0.43 12.91
CA ILE A 93 4.35 -0.68 11.69
C ILE A 93 5.30 0.49 11.45
N TYR A 94 6.60 0.23 11.61
CA TYR A 94 7.64 1.26 11.50
C TYR A 94 8.29 1.31 10.12
N ASP A 95 8.05 0.30 9.27
CA ASP A 95 8.67 0.17 7.96
C ASP A 95 7.60 -0.08 6.89
N VAL A 96 7.32 0.96 6.10
CA VAL A 96 6.39 0.91 4.96
C VAL A 96 7.09 0.67 3.63
N SER A 97 8.43 0.63 3.61
CA SER A 97 9.23 0.47 2.39
C SER A 97 9.02 -0.90 1.75
N GLY A 98 8.76 -1.92 2.58
CA GLY A 98 8.41 -3.26 2.10
C GLY A 98 7.13 -3.27 1.29
N PHE A 99 6.14 -2.48 1.71
CA PHE A 99 4.84 -2.39 1.04
C PHE A 99 4.93 -1.74 -0.34
N ALA A 100 5.74 -0.69 -0.50
CA ALA A 100 5.93 -0.01 -1.78
C ALA A 100 6.47 -0.93 -2.90
N ASN A 101 7.15 -2.01 -2.54
CA ASN A 101 7.69 -2.98 -3.48
C ASN A 101 6.72 -4.14 -3.79
N THR A 102 5.59 -4.24 -3.09
CA THR A 102 4.61 -5.30 -3.34
C THR A 102 3.85 -5.04 -4.64
N GLN A 103 3.47 -6.12 -5.32
CA GLN A 103 2.65 -6.05 -6.53
C GLN A 103 1.34 -5.29 -6.28
N LEU A 104 0.75 -5.53 -5.12
CA LEU A 104 -0.49 -4.89 -4.67
C LEU A 104 -0.37 -3.36 -4.59
N PHE A 105 0.80 -2.84 -4.21
CA PHE A 105 1.09 -1.41 -4.28
C PHE A 105 1.31 -0.95 -5.73
N GLN A 106 2.16 -1.63 -6.51
CA GLN A 106 2.53 -1.21 -7.87
C GLN A 106 1.36 -1.22 -8.88
N ASP A 107 0.36 -2.07 -8.63
CA ASP A 107 -0.86 -2.15 -9.42
C ASP A 107 -1.79 -0.96 -9.15
N ASN A 108 -1.79 -0.40 -7.93
CA ASN A 108 -2.76 0.61 -7.48
C ASN A 108 -2.17 2.00 -7.25
N PHE A 109 -0.85 2.11 -7.02
CA PHE A 109 -0.18 3.32 -6.56
C PHE A 109 1.19 3.49 -7.21
N THR A 110 1.64 4.74 -7.27
CA THR A 110 2.98 5.12 -7.72
C THR A 110 3.61 6.09 -6.72
N VAL A 111 4.89 5.90 -6.41
CA VAL A 111 5.66 6.84 -5.58
C VAL A 111 6.44 7.77 -6.50
N SER A 112 6.28 9.08 -6.31
CA SER A 112 7.12 10.12 -6.91
C SER A 112 7.79 10.92 -5.79
N GLY A 113 9.06 10.65 -5.51
CA GLY A 113 9.79 11.28 -4.40
C GLY A 113 9.19 10.91 -3.04
N ARG A 114 8.60 11.89 -2.34
CA ARG A 114 7.91 11.70 -1.04
C ARG A 114 6.38 11.73 -1.16
N GLN A 115 5.84 11.63 -2.37
CA GLN A 115 4.40 11.64 -2.60
C GLN A 115 3.94 10.33 -3.25
N ILE A 116 2.79 9.86 -2.80
CA ILE A 116 2.11 8.68 -3.33
C ILE A 116 0.90 9.18 -4.12
N SER A 117 0.81 8.78 -5.38
CA SER A 117 -0.36 9.02 -6.24
C SER A 117 -1.06 7.70 -6.56
N LYS A 118 -2.36 7.76 -6.84
CA LYS A 118 -3.12 6.59 -7.25
C LYS A 118 -2.94 6.34 -8.75
N LYS A 119 -2.64 5.10 -9.12
CA LYS A 119 -2.55 4.65 -10.50
C LYS A 119 -3.96 4.29 -10.97
N THR A 120 -4.48 5.03 -11.94
CA THR A 120 -5.75 4.68 -12.62
C THR A 120 -5.41 3.92 -13.90
N PHE A 121 -6.14 2.83 -14.16
CA PHE A 121 -6.13 2.12 -15.44
C PHE A 121 -6.89 2.92 -16.49
#